data_AF-A0A1Y2R4I6-F1
#
_entry.id   AF-A0A1Y2R4I6-F1
#
_cell.length_a   1.000
_cell.length_b   1.000
_cell.length_c   1.000
_cell.angle_alpha   90.00
_cell.angle_beta   90.00
_cell.angle_gamma   90.00
#
_symmetry.space_group_name_H-M   'P 1'
#
loop_
_entity.id
_entity.type
_entity.pdbx_description
1 polymer ?
#
loop_
_entity_poly.entity_id
_entity_poly.type
_entity_poly.pdbx_seq_one_letter_code
_entity_poly.pdbx_strand_id
1 'polypeptide(L)'
;MSHAAFTIKAFAVYLGALGASLVLAPNFMLSLFGFAPTSEVWIRVLGVVVFNLGWYYWYAAVSEARPFFAASVVTRVFALLAFSGLVVSGFAPPMLALFGLVDAAGGAWTWLALRKDRHFFH
;
A
#
# COMPACT_ATOMS: atom_id res chain seq x y z
N MET A 1 -8.89 16.60 -10.98
CA MET A 1 -8.83 15.28 -10.33
C MET A 1 -9.65 15.34 -9.07
N SER A 2 -10.42 14.30 -8.77
CA SER A 2 -11.17 14.17 -7.53
C SER A 2 -10.21 14.09 -6.31
N HIS A 3 -10.71 14.39 -5.11
CA HIS A 3 -9.89 14.25 -3.91
C HIS A 3 -9.44 12.79 -3.73
N ALA A 4 -10.32 11.83 -4.03
CA ALA A 4 -9.99 10.41 -3.98
C ALA A 4 -8.90 10.03 -4.98
N ALA A 5 -8.98 10.50 -6.23
CA ALA A 5 -7.96 10.24 -7.23
C ALA A 5 -6.58 10.79 -6.82
N PHE A 6 -6.54 11.96 -6.16
CA PHE A 6 -5.29 12.48 -5.61
C PHE A 6 -4.68 11.55 -4.56
N THR A 7 -5.49 11.05 -3.61
CA THR A 7 -4.99 10.11 -2.58
C THR A 7 -4.46 8.80 -3.18
N ILE A 8 -5.10 8.28 -4.22
CA ILE A 8 -4.66 7.07 -4.93
C ILE A 8 -3.38 7.34 -5.71
N LYS A 9 -3.26 8.51 -6.35
CA LYS A 9 -2.04 8.91 -7.06
C LYS A 9 -0.85 9.07 -6.11
N ALA A 10 -1.05 9.67 -4.94
CA ALA A 10 -0.01 9.77 -3.92
C ALA A 10 0.44 8.38 -3.45
N PHE A 11 -0.51 7.45 -3.23
CA PHE A 11 -0.18 6.07 -2.88
C PHE A 11 0.52 5.32 -4.01
N ALA A 12 0.16 5.58 -5.27
CA ALA A 12 0.83 4.99 -6.42
C ALA A 12 2.32 5.35 -6.47
N VAL A 13 2.66 6.61 -6.20
CA VAL A 13 4.06 7.07 -6.10
C VAL A 13 4.78 6.38 -4.95
N TYR A 14 4.11 6.27 -3.79
CA TYR A 14 4.65 5.52 -2.65
C TYR A 14 4.95 4.06 -3.01
N LEU A 15 4.01 3.34 -3.63
CA LEU A 15 4.22 1.95 -4.08
C LEU A 15 5.34 1.84 -5.12
N GLY A 16 5.44 2.78 -6.05
CA GLY A 16 6.53 2.82 -7.02
C GLY A 16 7.90 2.97 -6.34
N ALA A 17 8.02 3.92 -5.41
CA ALA A 17 9.26 4.11 -4.65
C ALA A 17 9.59 2.90 -3.76
N LEU A 18 8.60 2.35 -3.06
CA LEU A 18 8.76 1.17 -2.21
C LEU A 18 9.12 -0.08 -3.00
N GLY A 19 8.44 -0.34 -4.11
CA GLY A 19 8.73 -1.47 -4.98
C GLY A 19 10.14 -1.38 -5.56
N ALA A 20 10.53 -0.21 -6.05
CA ALA A 20 11.89 0.02 -6.55
C ALA A 20 12.95 -0.17 -5.45
N SER A 21 12.70 0.33 -4.23
CA SER A 21 13.65 0.17 -3.13
C SER A 21 13.78 -1.29 -2.66
N LEU A 22 12.70 -2.06 -2.63
CA LEU A 22 12.74 -3.50 -2.36
C LEU A 22 13.47 -4.28 -3.46
N VAL A 23 13.36 -3.87 -4.71
CA VAL A 23 14.10 -4.49 -5.82
C VAL A 23 15.58 -4.16 -5.78
N LEU A 24 15.95 -2.89 -5.55
CA LEU A 24 17.34 -2.43 -5.69
C LEU A 24 18.15 -2.59 -4.40
N ALA A 25 17.55 -2.26 -3.26
CA ALA A 25 18.20 -2.20 -1.95
C ALA A 25 17.32 -2.83 -0.83
N PRO A 26 16.96 -4.13 -0.94
CA PRO A 26 16.03 -4.77 -0.01
C PRO A 26 16.47 -4.71 1.45
N ASN A 27 17.76 -4.97 1.73
CA ASN A 27 18.26 -4.98 3.11
C ASN A 27 18.32 -3.60 3.75
N PHE A 28 18.50 -2.55 2.94
CA PHE A 28 18.36 -1.18 3.42
C PHE A 28 16.91 -0.91 3.85
N MET A 29 15.94 -1.24 2.99
CA MET A 29 14.52 -1.13 3.36
C MET A 29 14.17 -1.95 4.61
N LEU A 30 14.54 -3.23 4.64
CA LEU A 30 14.28 -4.11 5.79
C LEU A 30 14.86 -3.55 7.10
N SER A 31 16.06 -2.97 7.06
CA SER A 31 16.70 -2.37 8.23
C SER A 31 15.96 -1.14 8.78
N LEU A 32 15.33 -0.32 7.92
CA LEU A 32 14.53 0.84 8.36
C LEU A 32 13.35 0.40 9.23
N PHE A 33 12.86 -0.82 9.01
CA PHE A 33 11.79 -1.44 9.77
C PHE A 33 12.31 -2.48 10.77
N GLY A 34 13.61 -2.51 11.07
CA GLY A 34 14.18 -3.41 12.08
C GLY A 34 14.08 -4.91 11.76
N PHE A 35 13.84 -5.28 10.50
CA PHE A 35 13.89 -6.68 10.08
C PHE A 35 15.34 -7.14 9.91
N ALA A 36 15.55 -8.44 10.14
CA ALA A 36 16.83 -9.07 9.84
C ALA A 36 17.13 -8.99 8.32
N PRO A 37 18.41 -8.81 7.93
CA PRO A 37 18.80 -8.90 6.52
C PRO A 37 18.43 -10.26 5.92
N THR A 38 18.13 -10.26 4.63
CA THR A 38 17.86 -11.48 3.86
C THR A 38 18.74 -11.58 2.62
N SER A 39 19.07 -12.81 2.25
CA SER A 39 19.68 -13.16 0.96
C SER A 39 18.68 -13.76 -0.01
N GLU A 40 17.43 -13.97 0.42
CA GLU A 40 16.38 -14.60 -0.39
C GLU A 40 15.94 -13.69 -1.53
N VAL A 41 15.77 -14.26 -2.72
CA VAL A 41 15.35 -13.51 -3.92
C VAL A 41 13.90 -13.01 -3.81
N TRP A 42 13.08 -13.68 -3.00
CA TRP A 42 11.64 -13.43 -2.89
C TRP A 42 11.28 -12.01 -2.48
N ILE A 43 12.12 -11.32 -1.70
CA ILE A 43 11.87 -9.92 -1.34
C ILE A 43 11.94 -8.99 -2.56
N ARG A 44 12.83 -9.28 -3.52
CA ARG A 44 12.93 -8.53 -4.77
C ARG A 44 11.76 -8.85 -5.70
N VAL A 45 11.34 -10.12 -5.74
CA VAL A 45 10.12 -10.53 -6.47
C VAL A 45 8.90 -9.77 -5.95
N LEU A 46 8.73 -9.69 -4.62
CA LEU A 46 7.69 -8.88 -4.00
C LEU A 46 7.83 -7.40 -4.39
N GLY A 47 9.05 -6.86 -4.40
CA GLY A 47 9.32 -5.51 -4.87
C GLY A 47 8.84 -5.23 -6.30
N VAL A 48 9.05 -6.16 -7.23
CA VAL A 48 8.54 -6.05 -8.62
C VAL A 48 7.00 -6.03 -8.63
N VAL A 49 6.36 -6.89 -7.84
CA VAL A 49 4.89 -6.92 -7.73
C VAL A 49 4.36 -5.60 -7.17
N VAL A 50 4.96 -5.09 -6.09
CA VAL A 50 4.60 -3.81 -5.47
C VAL A 50 4.81 -2.64 -6.43
N PHE A 51 5.90 -2.65 -7.20
CA PHE A 51 6.17 -1.63 -8.21
C PHE A 51 5.10 -1.62 -9.31
N ASN A 52 4.71 -2.80 -9.81
CA ASN A 52 3.64 -2.94 -10.80
C ASN A 52 2.29 -2.46 -10.25
N LEU A 53 1.99 -2.75 -8.98
CA LEU A 53 0.80 -2.20 -8.32
C LEU A 53 0.84 -0.66 -8.31
N GLY A 54 2.01 -0.05 -8.09
CA GLY A 54 2.19 1.39 -8.23
C GLY A 54 1.70 1.92 -9.58
N TRP A 55 2.07 1.26 -10.68
CA TRP A 55 1.58 1.62 -12.02
C TRP A 55 0.07 1.45 -12.18
N TYR A 56 -0.50 0.34 -11.71
CA TYR A 56 -1.95 0.13 -11.79
C TYR A 56 -2.72 1.19 -10.99
N TYR A 57 -2.25 1.54 -9.80
CA TYR A 57 -2.85 2.60 -8.99
C TYR A 57 -2.70 3.97 -9.66
N TRP A 58 -1.57 4.25 -10.31
CA TRP A 58 -1.36 5.49 -11.05
C TRP A 58 -2.38 5.62 -12.18
N TYR A 59 -2.53 4.58 -13.00
CA TYR A 59 -3.47 4.59 -14.11
C TYR A 59 -4.93 4.62 -13.64
N ALA A 60 -5.25 3.92 -12.56
CA ALA A 60 -6.57 4.02 -11.93
C ALA A 60 -6.88 5.46 -11.44
N ALA A 61 -5.87 6.15 -10.88
CA ALA A 61 -6.03 7.54 -10.43
C ALA A 61 -6.29 8.50 -11.59
N VAL A 62 -5.48 8.45 -12.65
CA VAL A 62 -5.65 9.35 -13.80
C VAL A 62 -6.92 9.05 -14.59
N SER A 63 -7.41 7.82 -14.57
CA SER A 63 -8.68 7.42 -15.19
C SER A 63 -9.90 7.61 -14.28
N GLU A 64 -9.73 8.17 -13.07
CA GLU A 64 -10.82 8.37 -12.11
C GLU A 64 -11.63 7.09 -11.83
N ALA A 65 -10.96 5.93 -11.74
CA ALA A 65 -11.59 4.63 -11.58
C ALA A 65 -12.15 4.44 -10.16
N ARG A 66 -13.26 5.12 -9.83
CA ARG A 66 -13.89 5.12 -8.50
C ARG A 66 -14.17 3.72 -7.93
N PRO A 67 -14.62 2.71 -8.70
CA PRO A 67 -14.78 1.35 -8.18
C PRO A 67 -13.45 0.75 -7.69
N PHE A 68 -12.35 1.01 -8.40
CA PHE A 68 -11.01 0.59 -7.97
C PHE A 68 -10.60 1.28 -6.67
N PHE A 69 -10.92 2.58 -6.52
CA PHE A 69 -10.62 3.32 -5.29
C PHE A 69 -11.33 2.68 -4.09
N ALA A 70 -12.62 2.39 -4.22
CA ALA A 70 -13.39 1.71 -3.17
C ALA A 70 -12.86 0.31 -2.84
N ALA A 71 -12.54 -0.49 -3.87
CA ALA A 71 -11.94 -1.81 -3.69
C ALA A 71 -10.58 -1.72 -2.95
N SER A 72 -9.75 -0.72 -3.29
CA SER A 72 -8.44 -0.53 -2.67
C SER A 72 -8.51 -0.22 -1.17
N VAL A 73 -9.58 0.44 -0.70
CA VAL A 73 -9.79 0.67 0.74
C VAL A 73 -9.98 -0.68 1.44
N VAL A 74 -10.81 -1.56 0.88
CA VAL A 74 -11.09 -2.88 1.45
C VAL A 74 -9.82 -3.73 1.48
N THR A 75 -9.04 -3.76 0.40
CA THR A 75 -7.82 -4.57 0.34
C THR A 75 -6.73 -4.06 1.29
N ARG A 76 -6.63 -2.75 1.54
CA ARG A 76 -5.69 -2.21 2.54
C ARG A 76 -6.10 -2.50 3.98
N VAL A 77 -7.40 -2.47 4.29
CA VAL A 77 -7.90 -2.94 5.59
C VAL A 77 -7.65 -4.44 5.75
N PHE A 78 -7.89 -5.23 4.71
CA PHE A 78 -7.56 -6.65 4.71
C PHE A 78 -6.06 -6.90 4.95
N ALA A 79 -5.17 -6.13 4.32
CA ALA A 79 -3.73 -6.25 4.53
C ALA A 79 -3.35 -6.05 6.00
N LEU A 80 -3.92 -5.02 6.67
CA LEU A 80 -3.75 -4.83 8.11
C LEU A 80 -4.20 -6.04 8.92
N LEU A 81 -5.39 -6.58 8.63
CA LEU A 81 -5.93 -7.73 9.34
C LEU A 81 -5.06 -8.99 9.13
N ALA A 82 -4.63 -9.23 7.89
CA ALA A 82 -3.78 -10.37 7.53
C ALA A 82 -2.41 -10.28 8.21
N PHE A 83 -1.76 -9.12 8.14
CA PHE A 83 -0.46 -8.90 8.80
C PHE A 83 -0.56 -9.00 10.31
N SER A 84 -1.62 -8.44 10.91
CA SER A 84 -1.87 -8.58 12.34
C SER A 84 -2.08 -10.04 12.74
N GLY A 85 -2.81 -10.82 11.93
CA GLY A 85 -2.98 -12.26 12.14
C GLY A 85 -1.66 -13.03 12.10
N LEU A 86 -0.76 -12.70 11.16
CA LEU A 86 0.59 -13.30 11.09
C LEU A 86 1.43 -12.96 12.33
N VAL A 87 1.36 -11.72 12.81
CA VAL A 87 2.07 -11.29 14.03
C VAL A 87 1.53 -12.02 15.27
N VAL A 88 0.20 -12.06 15.46
CA VAL A 88 -0.43 -12.73 16.62
C VAL A 88 -0.15 -14.24 16.62
N SER A 89 -0.01 -14.84 15.42
CA SER A 89 0.34 -16.26 15.27
C SER A 89 1.82 -16.56 15.44
N GLY A 90 2.68 -15.54 15.62
CA GLY A 90 4.13 -15.71 15.80
C GLY A 90 4.91 -15.95 14.51
N PHE A 91 4.29 -15.84 13.34
CA PHE A 91 4.97 -16.05 12.04
C PHE A 91 5.71 -14.82 11.53
N ALA A 92 5.45 -13.64 12.11
CA ALA A 92 6.07 -12.38 11.69
C ALA A 92 6.34 -11.47 12.89
N PRO A 93 7.37 -10.60 12.82
CA PRO A 93 7.66 -9.65 13.88
C PRO A 93 6.59 -8.54 13.95
N PRO A 94 6.41 -7.90 15.12
CA PRO A 94 5.41 -6.84 15.32
C PRO A 94 5.49 -5.69 14.32
N MET A 95 6.68 -5.40 13.79
CA MET A 95 6.85 -4.33 12.81
C MET A 95 6.04 -4.54 11.52
N LEU A 96 5.70 -5.78 11.16
CA LEU A 96 4.85 -6.06 10.01
C LEU A 96 3.43 -5.50 10.20
N ALA A 97 2.89 -5.53 11.43
CA ALA A 97 1.59 -4.94 11.72
C ALA A 97 1.59 -3.42 11.56
N LEU A 98 2.71 -2.76 11.88
CA LEU A 98 2.88 -1.32 11.68
C LEU A 98 2.81 -0.95 10.19
N PHE A 99 3.38 -1.78 9.32
CA PHE A 99 3.27 -1.60 7.87
C PHE A 99 1.81 -1.67 7.41
N GLY A 100 1.07 -2.68 7.87
CA GLY A 100 -0.37 -2.78 7.63
C GLY A 100 -1.16 -1.57 8.14
N LEU A 101 -0.76 -1.00 9.27
CA LEU A 101 -1.41 0.17 9.85
C LEU A 101 -1.22 1.42 8.99
N VAL A 102 -0.01 1.64 8.46
CA VAL A 102 0.28 2.76 7.54
C VAL A 102 -0.55 2.62 6.26
N ASP A 103 -0.62 1.42 5.70
CA ASP A 103 -1.45 1.14 4.51
C ASP A 103 -2.93 1.40 4.79
N ALA A 104 -3.45 0.91 5.92
CA ALA A 104 -4.84 1.12 6.32
C ALA A 104 -5.14 2.61 6.58
N ALA A 105 -4.21 3.38 7.15
CA ALA A 105 -4.35 4.83 7.32
C ALA A 105 -4.47 5.53 5.95
N GLY A 106 -3.66 5.14 4.97
CA GLY A 106 -3.80 5.63 3.59
C GLY A 106 -5.14 5.22 2.95
N GLY A 107 -5.63 4.02 3.26
CA GLY A 107 -6.97 3.56 2.87
C GLY A 107 -8.09 4.39 3.50
N ALA A 108 -7.98 4.71 4.80
CA ALA A 108 -8.92 5.57 5.50
C ALA A 108 -8.95 6.98 4.91
N TRP A 109 -7.79 7.54 4.54
CA TRP A 109 -7.71 8.83 3.85
C TRP A 109 -8.44 8.79 2.49
N THR A 110 -8.23 7.73 1.71
CA THR A 110 -8.93 7.51 0.44
C THR A 110 -10.44 7.41 0.64
N TRP A 111 -10.89 6.68 1.67
CA TRP A 111 -12.31 6.55 2.00
C TRP A 111 -12.96 7.90 2.37
N LEU A 112 -12.29 8.69 3.20
CA LEU A 112 -12.76 10.03 3.55
C LEU A 112 -12.83 10.94 2.31
N ALA A 113 -11.86 10.83 1.40
CA ALA A 113 -11.86 11.57 0.15
C ALA A 113 -13.02 11.14 -0.78
N LEU A 114 -13.28 9.83 -0.91
CA LEU A 114 -14.43 9.29 -1.66
C LEU A 114 -15.77 9.80 -1.11
N ARG A 115 -15.91 9.91 0.22
CA ARG A 115 -17.11 10.46 0.85
C ARG A 115 -17.29 11.95 0.54
N LYS A 116 -16.21 12.73 0.56
CA LYS A 116 -16.24 14.15 0.19
C LYS A 116 -16.63 14.35 -1.28
N ASP A 117 -16.04 13.55 -2.17
CA ASP A 117 -16.36 13.64 -3.60
C ASP A 117 -17.81 13.25 -3.91
N ARG A 118 -18.41 12.30 -3.17
CA ARG A 118 -19.84 11.94 -3.34
C ARG A 118 -20.78 13.10 -2.99
N HIS A 119 -20.44 13.91 -1.99
CA HIS A 119 -21.25 15.05 -1.57
C HIS A 119 -21.17 16.27 -2.51
N PHE A 120 -20.21 16.31 -3.43
CA PHE A 120 -19.99 17.46 -4.32
C PHE A 120 -20.75 17.38 -5.66
N PHE A 121 -21.30 16.21 -6.01
CA PHE A 121 -22.02 15.96 -7.27
C PHE A 121 -23.54 15.75 -7.05
N HIS A 122 -24.10 16.30 -5.98
CA HIS A 122 -25.54 16.39 -5.75
C HIS A 122 -26.03 17.82 -5.86
#